data_AF-A0A2N3N2R0-F1
#
_entry.id   AF-A0A2N3N2R0-F1
#
_cell.length_a   1.000
_cell.length_b   1.000
_cell.length_c   1.000
_cell.angle_alpha   90.00
_cell.angle_beta   90.00
_cell.angle_gamma   90.00
#
_symmetry.space_group_name_H-M   'P 1'
#
loop_
_entity.id
_entity.type
_entity.pdbx_description
1 polymer ?
#
loop_
_entity_poly.entity_id
_entity_poly.type
_entity_poly.pdbx_seq_one_letter_code
_entity_poly.pdbx_strand_id
1 'polypeptide(L)'
;MAVLSSPFTYLMALASLLALPAVFAQAPTLGTEPKQFTSPPAEHALRDDLTCALDDIAPRPTHPDAFRPWTHEPYCIHPADKPLLGFCTFTNADFMGGRGLSVVTLPELAAAITNRTKQAMSAAEAAAENPYVFDQLFPRVKYEERMTEDRGRGLFATESLRVGETIFVDYPTMLIVRDSVEVFLPEERIRMNWMGLLQLSDVGRAETRDMASNGRYKDELDNLITMNSLGVQYGAFRHMGIFPEAANHIYER
;
A
#
# COMPACT_ATOMS: atom_id res chain seq x y z
N MET A 1 31.01 -45.75 -56.35
CA MET A 1 30.30 -46.72 -55.50
C MET A 1 28.91 -46.19 -55.26
N ALA A 2 27.91 -46.96 -55.66
CA ALA A 2 26.50 -46.61 -55.69
C ALA A 2 25.75 -47.20 -54.47
N VAL A 3 24.43 -46.95 -54.48
CA VAL A 3 23.32 -47.51 -53.67
C VAL A 3 22.93 -46.57 -52.50
N LEU A 4 21.93 -45.68 -52.64
CA LEU A 4 20.45 -45.88 -52.62
C LEU A 4 20.03 -46.60 -51.32
N SER A 5 18.99 -46.30 -50.54
CA SER A 5 17.70 -45.66 -50.78
C SER A 5 17.00 -45.42 -49.42
N SER A 6 16.18 -44.37 -49.41
CA SER A 6 15.02 -44.03 -48.55
C SER A 6 14.00 -45.21 -48.36
N PRO A 7 12.77 -45.02 -47.80
CA PRO A 7 12.32 -44.68 -46.43
C PRO A 7 11.22 -45.66 -45.91
N PHE A 8 10.53 -45.30 -44.81
CA PHE A 8 9.19 -45.78 -44.40
C PHE A 8 9.03 -47.25 -44.00
N THR A 9 8.87 -47.50 -42.69
CA THR A 9 7.69 -48.24 -42.22
C THR A 9 7.28 -47.77 -40.83
N TYR A 10 6.05 -47.26 -40.79
CA TYR A 10 5.29 -46.73 -39.68
C TYR A 10 4.71 -47.85 -38.81
N LEU A 11 4.41 -47.49 -37.55
CA LEU A 11 3.27 -47.95 -36.72
C LEU A 11 3.18 -49.44 -36.35
N MET A 12 3.34 -49.74 -35.07
CA MET A 12 2.19 -49.83 -34.15
C MET A 12 2.61 -50.19 -32.71
N ALA A 13 1.74 -49.76 -31.79
CA ALA A 13 1.54 -50.18 -30.41
C ALA A 13 2.43 -49.50 -29.34
N LEU A 14 2.05 -48.34 -28.79
CA LEU A 14 0.97 -48.06 -27.82
C LEU A 14 1.15 -48.71 -26.43
N ALA A 15 1.01 -47.82 -25.44
CA ALA A 15 0.55 -48.04 -24.07
C ALA A 15 1.51 -48.69 -23.07
N SER A 16 2.31 -47.87 -22.41
CA SER A 16 2.77 -48.12 -21.03
C SER A 16 3.00 -46.79 -20.27
N LEU A 17 2.02 -45.89 -20.37
CA LEU A 17 1.78 -44.86 -19.36
C LEU A 17 0.51 -45.31 -18.65
N LEU A 18 0.62 -45.63 -17.35
CA LEU A 18 -0.43 -45.72 -16.32
C LEU A 18 -0.12 -46.87 -15.35
N ALA A 19 0.52 -46.54 -14.23
CA ALA A 19 0.26 -47.16 -12.92
C ALA A 19 1.08 -46.45 -11.83
N LEU A 20 0.91 -45.13 -11.70
CA LEU A 20 1.05 -44.50 -10.38
C LEU A 20 -0.36 -44.55 -9.77
N PRO A 21 -0.53 -45.09 -8.55
CA PRO A 21 -1.84 -45.06 -7.93
C PRO A 21 -2.26 -43.60 -7.81
N ALA A 22 -3.39 -43.27 -8.42
CA ALA A 22 -4.11 -42.05 -8.11
C ALA A 22 -4.37 -42.09 -6.60
N VAL A 23 -3.57 -41.33 -5.84
CA VAL A 23 -3.92 -40.97 -4.48
C VAL A 23 -5.13 -40.06 -4.64
N PHE A 24 -6.31 -40.68 -4.64
CA PHE A 24 -7.55 -39.99 -4.39
C PHE A 24 -7.41 -39.38 -3.00
N ALA A 25 -7.07 -38.09 -2.96
CA ALA A 25 -7.37 -37.27 -1.82
C ALA A 25 -8.89 -37.29 -1.70
N GLN A 26 -9.39 -38.22 -0.88
CA GLN A 26 -10.76 -38.17 -0.40
C GLN A 26 -10.87 -36.85 0.36
N ALA A 27 -11.56 -35.89 -0.27
CA ALA A 27 -12.06 -34.74 0.45
C ALA A 27 -12.87 -35.27 1.64
N PRO A 28 -12.62 -34.82 2.88
CA PRO A 28 -13.48 -35.16 3.98
C PRO A 28 -14.90 -34.72 3.60
N THR A 29 -15.81 -35.67 3.54
CA THR A 29 -17.23 -35.44 3.37
C THR A 29 -17.71 -34.59 4.54
N LEU A 30 -17.76 -33.28 4.33
CA LEU A 30 -18.33 -32.30 5.25
C LEU A 30 -19.85 -32.49 5.23
N GLY A 31 -20.30 -33.54 5.91
CA GLY A 31 -21.71 -33.82 6.18
C GLY A 31 -22.22 -32.90 7.28
N THR A 32 -22.35 -31.62 6.95
CA THR A 32 -23.28 -30.67 7.58
C THR A 32 -23.43 -29.53 6.60
N GLU A 33 -24.59 -29.48 5.96
CA GLU A 33 -25.10 -28.35 5.21
C GLU A 33 -24.75 -27.05 5.97
N PRO A 34 -24.01 -26.10 5.37
CA PRO A 34 -23.77 -24.83 6.04
C PRO A 34 -25.13 -24.18 6.19
N LYS A 35 -25.63 -24.12 7.44
CA LYS A 35 -26.75 -23.24 7.76
C LYS A 35 -26.39 -21.89 7.19
N GLN A 36 -27.14 -21.49 6.16
CA GLN A 36 -27.01 -20.19 5.55
C GLN A 36 -27.23 -19.20 6.68
N PHE A 37 -26.13 -18.63 7.17
CA PHE A 37 -26.17 -17.57 8.16
C PHE A 37 -26.64 -16.34 7.38
N THR A 38 -27.96 -16.25 7.19
CA THR A 38 -28.63 -15.02 6.83
C THR A 38 -28.61 -14.12 8.07
N SER A 39 -27.41 -13.74 8.51
CA SER A 39 -27.31 -12.38 9.01
C SER A 39 -27.58 -11.48 7.81
N PRO A 40 -28.50 -10.51 7.90
CA PRO A 40 -28.47 -9.41 6.95
C PRO A 40 -27.03 -8.90 6.90
N PRO A 41 -26.54 -8.38 5.75
CA PRO A 41 -25.30 -7.62 5.79
C PRO A 41 -25.49 -6.64 6.93
N ALA A 42 -24.57 -6.66 7.91
CA ALA A 42 -24.51 -5.58 8.86
C ALA A 42 -24.27 -4.36 7.99
N GLU A 43 -25.35 -3.66 7.66
CA GLU A 43 -25.35 -2.28 7.27
C GLU A 43 -24.74 -1.61 8.49
N HIS A 44 -23.41 -1.61 8.54
CA HIS A 44 -22.66 -0.73 9.42
C HIS A 44 -23.13 0.63 8.98
N ALA A 45 -24.16 1.13 9.65
CA ALA A 45 -24.60 2.50 9.54
C ALA A 45 -23.31 3.31 9.60
N LEU A 46 -22.97 3.94 8.46
CA LEU A 46 -21.93 4.93 8.39
C LEU A 46 -22.19 5.85 9.59
N ARG A 47 -21.31 5.76 10.58
CA ARG A 47 -21.41 6.60 11.78
C ARG A 47 -21.03 8.00 11.32
N ASP A 48 -22.02 8.70 10.78
CA ASP A 48 -21.97 10.03 10.16
C ASP A 48 -21.57 11.13 11.15
N ASP A 49 -20.98 10.85 12.31
CA ASP A 49 -20.58 11.87 13.31
C ASP A 49 -19.16 11.73 13.86
N LEU A 50 -18.35 10.84 13.29
CA LEU A 50 -16.99 10.62 13.76
C LEU A 50 -16.03 11.63 13.16
N THR A 51 -15.42 12.45 14.02
CA THR A 51 -14.33 13.36 13.68
C THR A 51 -13.23 13.25 14.72
N CYS A 52 -12.03 13.67 14.34
CA CYS A 52 -10.86 13.69 15.21
C CYS A 52 -10.72 15.06 15.89
N ALA A 53 -10.69 15.12 17.23
CA ALA A 53 -10.33 16.33 17.95
C ALA A 53 -8.82 16.58 17.85
N LEU A 54 -8.40 17.33 16.82
CA LEU A 54 -6.98 17.51 16.50
C LEU A 54 -6.17 18.19 17.62
N ASP A 55 -6.82 19.03 18.43
CA ASP A 55 -6.20 19.72 19.57
C ASP A 55 -5.67 18.73 20.63
N ASP A 56 -6.26 17.53 20.71
CA ASP A 56 -5.86 16.47 21.65
C ASP A 56 -4.73 15.58 21.10
N ILE A 57 -4.25 15.86 19.89
CA ILE A 57 -3.37 15.01 19.07
C ILE A 57 -2.10 15.78 18.67
N ALA A 58 -1.79 16.87 19.39
CA ALA A 58 -0.61 17.68 19.12
C ALA A 58 0.65 16.79 19.02
N PRO A 59 1.32 16.74 17.85
CA PRO A 59 2.51 15.92 17.69
C PRO A 59 3.58 16.47 18.63
N ARG A 60 4.08 15.63 19.53
CA ARG A 60 5.25 15.98 20.35
C ARG A 60 6.50 15.80 19.49
N PRO A 61 7.24 16.87 19.16
CA PRO A 61 8.52 16.71 18.51
C PRO A 61 9.47 16.08 19.51
N THR A 62 9.80 14.82 19.33
CA THR A 62 10.88 14.20 20.08
C THR A 62 11.69 13.35 19.12
N HIS A 63 12.98 13.66 19.06
CA HIS A 63 13.98 12.89 18.35
C HIS A 63 14.94 12.21 19.33
N PRO A 64 14.49 11.30 20.23
CA PRO A 64 15.42 10.48 20.98
C PRO A 64 16.03 9.47 20.02
N ASP A 65 17.36 9.29 20.06
CA ASP A 65 18.04 8.20 19.34
C ASP A 65 17.43 6.81 19.61
N ALA A 66 16.68 6.68 20.71
CA ALA A 66 15.98 5.47 21.13
C ALA A 66 14.93 4.93 20.13
N PHE A 67 14.36 5.77 19.27
CA PHE A 67 13.28 5.37 18.36
C PHE A 67 13.70 5.27 16.89
N ARG A 68 15.00 5.41 16.59
CA ARG A 68 15.49 5.31 15.21
C ARG A 68 15.07 3.98 14.57
N PRO A 69 14.62 3.99 13.30
CA PRO A 69 14.71 5.10 12.34
C PRO A 69 13.52 6.08 12.36
N TRP A 70 12.59 5.95 13.30
CA TRP A 70 11.42 6.82 13.37
C TRP A 70 11.81 8.17 13.98
N THR A 71 11.27 9.25 13.42
CA THR A 71 11.56 10.63 13.85
C THR A 71 10.66 11.08 15.00
N HIS A 72 9.65 10.25 15.34
CA HIS A 72 8.70 10.48 16.41
C HIS A 72 8.59 9.22 17.27
N GLU A 73 8.25 9.41 18.55
CA GLU A 73 7.84 8.31 19.43
C GLU A 73 6.62 7.57 18.83
N PRO A 74 6.69 6.23 18.68
CA PRO A 74 5.56 5.46 18.17
C PRO A 74 4.34 5.57 19.07
N TYR A 75 3.17 5.84 18.49
CA TYR A 75 1.91 5.90 19.22
C TYR A 75 1.15 4.58 19.07
N CYS A 76 0.94 3.86 20.18
CA CYS A 76 0.35 2.53 20.17
C CYS A 76 -1.05 2.47 20.81
N ILE A 77 -1.94 1.69 20.20
CA ILE A 77 -3.25 1.32 20.74
C ILE A 77 -3.33 -0.20 20.86
N HIS A 78 -3.92 -0.66 21.95
CA HIS A 78 -4.28 -2.07 22.17
C HIS A 78 -5.80 -2.17 22.14
N PRO A 79 -6.40 -2.80 21.11
CA PRO A 79 -7.84 -2.97 21.01
C PRO A 79 -8.37 -3.71 22.24
N ALA A 80 -9.47 -3.23 22.82
CA ALA A 80 -10.05 -3.82 24.03
C ALA A 80 -10.36 -5.32 23.88
N ASP A 81 -10.84 -5.73 22.71
CA ASP A 81 -11.21 -7.12 22.41
C ASP A 81 -10.00 -8.01 22.08
N LYS A 82 -8.85 -7.40 21.79
CA LYS A 82 -7.59 -8.10 21.45
C LYS A 82 -6.41 -7.39 22.11
N PRO A 83 -6.32 -7.40 23.47
CA PRO A 83 -5.33 -6.60 24.19
C PRO A 83 -3.88 -7.05 23.93
N LEU A 84 -3.68 -8.27 23.42
CA LEU A 84 -2.38 -8.80 23.02
C LEU A 84 -1.93 -8.32 21.63
N LEU A 85 -2.84 -7.71 20.85
CA LEU A 85 -2.57 -7.24 19.49
C LEU A 85 -2.40 -5.72 19.50
N GLY A 86 -1.19 -5.26 19.82
CA GLY A 86 -0.86 -3.84 19.82
C GLY A 86 -0.50 -3.35 18.43
N PHE A 87 -1.18 -2.31 17.95
CA PHE A 87 -0.82 -1.62 16.72
C PHE A 87 -0.27 -0.25 17.05
N CYS A 88 0.68 0.23 16.24
CA CYS A 88 1.25 1.56 16.43
C CYS A 88 1.35 2.34 15.13
N THR A 89 1.28 3.66 15.28
CA THR A 89 1.67 4.63 14.26
C THR A 89 3.16 4.91 14.42
N PHE A 90 3.93 4.61 13.37
CA PHE A 90 5.36 4.88 13.26
C PHE A 90 5.59 5.90 12.17
N THR A 91 6.31 6.98 12.47
CA THR A 91 6.54 8.04 11.47
C THR A 91 8.01 8.37 11.33
N ASN A 92 8.47 8.45 10.08
CA ASN A 92 9.74 9.05 9.70
C ASN A 92 9.43 10.23 8.77
N ALA A 93 9.48 11.44 9.31
CA ALA A 93 9.18 12.67 8.57
C ALA A 93 10.26 13.03 7.53
N ASP A 94 11.47 12.50 7.68
CA ASP A 94 12.62 12.81 6.83
C ASP A 94 12.74 11.86 5.62
N PHE A 95 11.88 10.83 5.55
CA PHE A 95 11.89 9.83 4.49
C PHE A 95 11.73 10.45 3.09
N MET A 96 12.54 9.97 2.13
CA MET A 96 12.53 10.38 0.71
C MET A 96 12.60 11.90 0.49
N GLY A 97 13.66 12.52 1.01
CA GLY A 97 13.89 13.96 0.82
C GLY A 97 12.96 14.84 1.65
N GLY A 98 12.49 14.33 2.80
CA GLY A 98 11.61 15.07 3.70
C GLY A 98 10.14 15.05 3.31
N ARG A 99 9.69 14.15 2.43
CA ARG A 99 8.25 13.94 2.18
C ARG A 99 7.58 13.16 3.31
N GLY A 100 8.34 12.25 3.91
CA GLY A 100 7.93 11.49 5.08
C GLY A 100 7.13 10.22 4.75
N LEU A 101 7.11 9.32 5.73
CA LEU A 101 6.35 8.07 5.72
C LEU A 101 5.78 7.84 7.12
N SER A 102 4.46 7.65 7.18
CA SER A 102 3.75 7.16 8.35
C SER A 102 3.26 5.73 8.12
N VAL A 103 3.43 4.85 9.09
CA VAL A 103 3.06 3.45 9.03
C VAL A 103 2.21 3.08 10.24
N VAL A 104 0.95 2.72 10.01
CA VAL A 104 0.04 2.18 11.03
C VAL A 104 0.06 0.65 10.90
N THR A 105 0.76 -0.03 11.80
CA THR A 105 0.96 -1.48 11.71
C THR A 105 1.40 -2.11 13.04
N LEU A 106 1.62 -3.42 13.05
CA LEU A 106 2.19 -4.16 14.18
C LEU A 106 3.69 -3.84 14.35
N PRO A 107 4.23 -3.70 15.57
CA PRO A 107 5.64 -3.38 15.77
C PRO A 107 6.64 -4.29 15.04
N GLU A 108 6.39 -5.59 15.04
CA GLU A 108 7.21 -6.59 14.33
C GLU A 108 7.23 -6.37 12.81
N LEU A 109 6.12 -5.91 12.25
CA LEU A 109 5.98 -5.63 10.83
C LEU A 109 6.58 -4.28 10.45
N ALA A 110 6.51 -3.29 11.33
CA ALA A 110 7.20 -2.02 11.16
C ALA A 110 8.72 -2.20 11.04
N ALA A 111 9.30 -3.14 11.77
CA ALA A 111 10.72 -3.52 11.64
C ALA A 111 11.03 -4.13 10.26
N ALA A 112 10.14 -4.96 9.71
CA ALA A 112 10.30 -5.52 8.37
C ALA A 112 10.17 -4.45 7.27
N ILE A 113 9.22 -3.53 7.41
CA ILE A 113 9.04 -2.38 6.50
C ILE A 113 10.29 -1.49 6.56
N THR A 114 10.79 -1.21 7.75
CA THR A 114 12.04 -0.46 7.97
C THR A 114 13.22 -1.03 7.18
N ASN A 115 13.38 -2.34 7.14
CA ASN A 115 14.49 -2.95 6.40
C ASN A 115 14.36 -2.72 4.89
N ARG A 116 13.13 -2.76 4.35
CA ARG A 116 12.88 -2.45 2.93
C ARG A 116 13.00 -0.96 2.62
N THR A 117 12.52 -0.10 3.51
CA THR A 117 12.64 1.36 3.33
C THR A 117 14.08 1.80 3.44
N LYS A 118 14.91 1.19 4.31
CA LYS A 118 16.37 1.41 4.32
C LYS A 118 17.03 1.00 3.00
N GLN A 119 16.61 -0.10 2.38
CA GLN A 119 17.10 -0.48 1.05
C GLN A 119 16.70 0.56 -0.01
N ALA A 120 15.44 1.00 0.00
CA ALA A 120 14.95 2.05 -0.90
C ALA A 120 15.69 3.39 -0.69
N MET A 121 15.89 3.79 0.57
CA MET A 121 16.68 4.98 0.93
C MET A 121 18.13 4.83 0.48
N SER A 122 18.78 3.69 0.72
CA SER A 122 20.16 3.49 0.26
C SER A 122 20.29 3.55 -1.27
N ALA A 123 19.27 3.08 -2.00
CA ALA A 123 19.21 3.24 -3.45
C ALA A 123 18.96 4.69 -3.86
N ALA A 124 18.10 5.42 -3.13
CA ALA A 124 17.83 6.84 -3.35
C ALA A 124 19.00 7.75 -2.93
N GLU A 125 19.76 7.41 -1.89
CA GLU A 125 20.94 8.12 -1.39
C GLU A 125 22.14 7.86 -2.29
N ALA A 126 22.34 6.62 -2.74
CA ALA A 126 23.28 6.31 -3.82
C ALA A 126 22.93 7.07 -5.12
N ALA A 127 21.64 7.38 -5.32
CA ALA A 127 21.17 8.25 -6.39
C ALA A 127 21.29 9.75 -6.06
N ALA A 128 21.41 10.14 -4.79
CA ALA A 128 21.43 11.53 -4.33
C ALA A 128 22.84 12.13 -4.22
N GLU A 129 23.90 11.32 -4.17
CA GLU A 129 25.29 11.79 -4.32
C GLU A 129 25.54 12.52 -5.66
N ASN A 130 24.61 12.38 -6.61
CA ASN A 130 24.52 13.22 -7.80
C ASN A 130 23.04 13.60 -8.02
N PRO A 131 22.62 14.85 -7.77
CA PRO A 131 21.21 15.28 -7.93
C PRO A 131 20.63 15.02 -9.33
N TYR A 132 21.49 14.94 -10.36
CA TYR A 132 21.08 14.56 -11.72
C TYR A 132 20.69 13.08 -11.84
N VAL A 133 21.07 12.21 -10.91
CA VAL A 133 20.83 10.77 -10.95
C VAL A 133 19.47 10.40 -10.37
N PHE A 134 18.95 11.13 -9.36
CA PHE A 134 17.56 10.92 -8.92
C PHE A 134 16.56 11.26 -10.03
N ASP A 135 16.78 12.38 -10.74
CA ASP A 135 16.00 12.75 -11.93
C ASP A 135 16.31 11.87 -13.16
N GLN A 136 17.42 11.14 -13.21
CA GLN A 136 17.68 10.15 -14.29
C GLN A 136 17.12 8.76 -13.97
N LEU A 137 17.08 8.36 -12.70
CA LEU A 137 16.52 7.08 -12.25
C LEU A 137 14.99 7.16 -12.10
N PHE A 138 14.47 8.34 -11.74
CA PHE A 138 13.04 8.62 -11.58
C PHE A 138 12.67 9.97 -12.23
N PRO A 139 12.82 10.10 -13.56
CA PRO A 139 12.56 11.35 -14.26
C PRO A 139 11.10 11.76 -14.12
N ARG A 140 10.84 12.77 -13.28
CA ARG A 140 9.56 13.51 -13.24
C ARG A 140 9.26 14.22 -14.57
N VAL A 141 10.25 14.29 -15.47
CA VAL A 141 10.25 15.14 -16.68
C VAL A 141 9.61 14.46 -17.89
N LYS A 142 9.31 13.15 -17.82
CA LYS A 142 8.69 12.43 -18.95
C LYS A 142 7.20 12.63 -19.07
N TYR A 143 6.59 13.31 -18.12
CA TYR A 143 5.19 13.61 -18.13
C TYR A 143 4.95 15.06 -17.71
N GLU A 144 3.87 15.61 -18.23
CA GLU A 144 3.30 16.86 -17.79
C GLU A 144 1.87 16.60 -17.35
N GLU A 145 1.44 17.38 -16.37
CA GLU A 145 0.06 17.38 -15.94
C GLU A 145 -0.76 18.27 -16.87
N ARG A 146 -1.89 17.77 -17.36
CA ARG A 146 -2.85 18.55 -18.14
C ARG A 146 -4.28 18.30 -17.69
N MET A 147 -5.09 19.35 -17.76
CA MET A 147 -6.53 19.25 -17.63
C MET A 147 -7.14 18.86 -18.98
N THR A 148 -8.07 17.92 -18.96
CA THR A 148 -8.87 17.49 -20.11
C THR A 148 -10.32 17.88 -19.90
N GLU A 149 -11.02 18.16 -21.00
CA GLU A 149 -12.44 18.53 -20.96
C GLU A 149 -13.34 17.38 -20.49
N ASP A 150 -12.95 16.12 -20.76
CA ASP A 150 -13.81 14.95 -20.54
C ASP A 150 -13.45 14.12 -19.29
N ARG A 151 -12.20 14.17 -18.82
CA ARG A 151 -11.69 13.28 -17.75
C ARG A 151 -11.04 14.00 -16.58
N GLY A 152 -10.99 15.33 -16.62
CA GLY A 152 -10.30 16.12 -15.61
C GLY A 152 -8.78 16.06 -15.79
N ARG A 153 -8.07 16.06 -14.68
CA ARG A 153 -6.60 16.17 -14.60
C ARG A 153 -5.96 14.84 -15.00
N GLY A 154 -4.75 14.88 -15.55
CA GLY A 154 -4.06 13.66 -15.99
C GLY A 154 -2.61 13.89 -16.34
N LEU A 155 -1.83 12.82 -16.31
CA LEU A 155 -0.42 12.82 -16.70
C LEU A 155 -0.26 12.40 -18.16
N PHE A 156 0.46 13.20 -18.93
CA PHE A 156 0.69 12.99 -20.35
C PHE A 156 2.16 12.97 -20.65
N ALA A 157 2.60 11.97 -21.42
CA ALA A 157 3.99 11.86 -21.81
C ALA A 157 4.43 13.10 -22.62
N THR A 158 5.57 13.69 -22.23
CA THR A 158 6.22 14.80 -22.94
C THR A 158 7.15 14.30 -24.05
N GLU A 159 7.52 13.01 -24.00
CA GLU A 159 8.39 12.34 -24.97
C GLU A 159 7.95 10.91 -25.27
N SER A 160 8.64 10.24 -26.20
CA SER A 160 8.36 8.85 -26.56
C SER A 160 8.88 7.87 -25.50
N LEU A 161 8.00 7.03 -24.98
CA LEU A 161 8.32 6.01 -23.97
C LEU A 161 8.65 4.67 -24.64
N ARG A 162 9.70 4.00 -24.15
CA ARG A 162 10.10 2.67 -24.62
C ARG A 162 9.40 1.58 -23.82
N VAL A 163 9.19 0.43 -24.46
CA VAL A 163 8.66 -0.75 -23.78
C VAL A 163 9.63 -1.20 -22.68
N GLY A 164 9.11 -1.39 -21.47
CA GLY A 164 9.90 -1.78 -20.29
C GLY A 164 10.60 -0.63 -19.58
N GLU A 165 10.41 0.61 -20.03
CA GLU A 165 10.96 1.79 -19.37
C GLU A 165 10.16 2.17 -18.11
N THR A 166 10.87 2.58 -17.07
CA THR A 166 10.26 3.16 -15.87
C THR A 166 9.82 4.59 -16.15
N ILE A 167 8.52 4.83 -16.03
CA ILE A 167 7.88 6.13 -16.30
C ILE A 167 7.66 6.92 -15.01
N PHE A 168 7.40 6.20 -13.92
CA PHE A 168 7.01 6.77 -12.63
C PHE A 168 7.42 5.85 -11.49
N VAL A 169 7.94 6.41 -10.41
CA VAL A 169 8.18 5.69 -9.16
C VAL A 169 7.73 6.58 -8.02
N ASP A 170 6.86 6.03 -7.19
CA ASP A 170 6.33 6.71 -6.03
C ASP A 170 6.41 5.83 -4.79
N TYR A 171 6.40 6.50 -3.65
CA TYR A 171 6.47 5.92 -2.32
C TYR A 171 5.27 6.37 -1.51
N PRO A 172 4.73 5.51 -0.65
CA PRO A 172 3.57 5.91 0.12
C PRO A 172 3.94 6.98 1.15
N THR A 173 3.08 7.99 1.34
CA THR A 173 3.17 8.87 2.53
C THR A 173 2.54 8.22 3.75
N MET A 174 1.56 7.34 3.54
CA MET A 174 0.95 6.54 4.59
C MET A 174 0.81 5.07 4.17
N LEU A 175 1.13 4.16 5.08
CA LEU A 175 0.88 2.73 4.98
C LEU A 175 0.05 2.27 6.17
N ILE A 176 -1.16 1.78 5.93
CA ILE A 176 -2.09 1.38 7.00
C ILE A 176 -2.40 -0.10 6.84
N VAL A 177 -2.09 -0.93 7.83
CA VAL A 177 -2.38 -2.37 7.76
C VAL A 177 -3.88 -2.59 7.62
N ARG A 178 -4.30 -3.34 6.59
CA ARG A 178 -5.71 -3.46 6.20
C ARG A 178 -6.55 -4.08 7.31
N ASP A 179 -5.98 -5.04 8.03
CA ASP A 179 -6.64 -5.75 9.12
C ASP A 179 -7.02 -4.80 10.28
N SER A 180 -6.36 -3.64 10.36
CA SER A 180 -6.69 -2.64 11.38
C SER A 180 -8.09 -2.03 11.20
N VAL A 181 -8.64 -2.04 9.98
CA VAL A 181 -9.99 -1.54 9.70
C VAL A 181 -11.06 -2.38 10.39
N GLU A 182 -10.80 -3.68 10.55
CA GLU A 182 -11.74 -4.63 11.18
C GLU A 182 -11.51 -4.76 12.69
N VAL A 183 -10.32 -4.37 13.17
CA VAL A 183 -9.90 -4.57 14.57
C VAL A 183 -10.06 -3.32 15.42
N PHE A 184 -9.89 -2.13 14.85
CA PHE A 184 -10.00 -0.88 15.60
C PHE A 184 -11.44 -0.42 15.76
N LEU A 185 -11.72 0.24 16.88
CA LEU A 185 -12.87 1.13 16.94
C LEU A 185 -12.65 2.28 15.94
N PRO A 186 -13.70 2.79 15.28
CA PRO A 186 -13.58 3.88 14.32
C PRO A 186 -12.82 5.09 14.85
N GLU A 187 -13.03 5.45 16.11
CA GLU A 187 -12.39 6.56 16.81
C GLU A 187 -10.88 6.34 16.96
N GLU A 188 -10.46 5.11 17.27
CA GLU A 188 -9.05 4.72 17.41
C GLU A 188 -8.35 4.77 16.06
N ARG A 189 -8.99 4.23 15.02
CA ARG A 189 -8.48 4.25 13.64
C ARG A 189 -8.30 5.69 13.14
N ILE A 190 -9.31 6.53 13.30
CA ILE A 190 -9.27 7.95 12.94
C ILE A 190 -8.11 8.63 13.67
N ARG A 191 -8.00 8.44 15.00
CA ARG A 191 -6.92 9.01 15.80
C ARG A 191 -5.53 8.58 15.31
N MET A 192 -5.32 7.28 15.04
CA MET A 192 -4.03 6.77 14.56
C MET A 192 -3.64 7.30 13.18
N ASN A 193 -4.63 7.43 12.27
CA ASN A 193 -4.41 8.01 10.95
C ASN A 193 -4.02 9.48 11.05
N TRP A 194 -4.74 10.24 11.88
CA TRP A 194 -4.45 11.66 12.12
C TRP A 194 -3.10 11.88 12.80
N MET A 195 -2.73 11.05 13.78
CA MET A 195 -1.38 11.04 14.34
C MET A 195 -0.33 10.87 13.24
N GLY A 196 -0.56 9.92 12.33
CA GLY A 196 0.34 9.65 11.21
C GLY A 196 0.50 10.85 10.29
N LEU A 197 -0.61 11.43 9.83
CA LEU A 197 -0.60 12.62 8.98
C LEU A 197 0.08 13.80 9.68
N LEU A 198 -0.30 14.12 10.92
CA LEU A 198 0.23 15.28 11.64
C LEU A 198 1.74 15.17 11.94
N GLN A 199 2.27 13.95 12.03
CA GLN A 199 3.70 13.70 12.21
C GLN A 199 4.50 13.70 10.90
N LEU A 200 3.85 13.73 9.72
CA LEU A 200 4.57 13.94 8.46
C LEU A 200 5.15 15.36 8.41
N SER A 201 6.09 15.59 7.49
CA SER A 201 6.58 16.94 7.19
C SER A 201 5.49 17.84 6.61
N ASP A 202 5.73 19.15 6.59
CA ASP A 202 4.79 20.12 6.00
C ASP A 202 4.45 19.77 4.54
N VAL A 203 5.44 19.29 3.78
CA VAL A 203 5.29 18.85 2.39
C VAL A 203 4.40 17.62 2.30
N GLY A 204 4.70 16.55 3.05
CA GLY A 204 3.90 15.32 3.03
C GLY A 204 2.46 15.53 3.50
N ARG A 205 2.25 16.44 4.46
CA ARG A 205 0.90 16.84 4.90
C ARG A 205 0.13 17.58 3.83
N ALA A 206 0.77 18.55 3.17
CA ALA A 206 0.15 19.32 2.10
C ALA A 206 -0.23 18.41 0.93
N GLU A 207 0.69 17.59 0.44
CA GLU A 207 0.44 16.67 -0.68
C GLU A 207 -0.68 15.67 -0.36
N THR A 208 -0.69 15.08 0.85
CA THR A 208 -1.75 14.15 1.24
C THR A 208 -3.12 14.82 1.30
N ARG A 209 -3.20 16.09 1.71
CA ARG A 209 -4.47 16.85 1.77
C ARG A 209 -4.93 17.38 0.41
N ASP A 210 -4.03 17.47 -0.56
CA ASP A 210 -4.34 17.90 -1.93
C ASP A 210 -4.99 16.79 -2.77
N MET A 211 -4.99 15.55 -2.28
CA MET A 211 -5.61 14.42 -2.96
C MET A 211 -7.13 14.57 -3.12
N ALA A 212 -7.69 13.86 -4.10
CA ALA A 212 -9.12 13.84 -4.33
C ALA A 212 -9.90 13.30 -3.10
N SER A 213 -11.01 13.94 -2.76
CA SER A 213 -11.86 13.54 -1.63
C SER A 213 -13.24 13.11 -2.12
N ASN A 214 -13.76 12.01 -1.57
CA ASN A 214 -15.09 11.52 -1.93
C ASN A 214 -16.23 12.20 -1.15
N GLY A 215 -15.91 12.96 -0.09
CA GLY A 215 -16.86 13.72 0.73
C GLY A 215 -17.98 12.90 1.40
N ARG A 216 -17.84 11.57 1.50
CA ARG A 216 -18.88 10.68 2.06
C ARG A 216 -18.84 10.58 3.59
N TYR A 217 -17.67 10.79 4.19
CA TYR A 217 -17.41 10.71 5.62
C TYR A 217 -17.30 12.13 6.22
N LYS A 218 -17.63 12.30 7.50
CA LYS A 218 -17.36 13.57 8.19
C LYS A 218 -15.87 13.81 8.44
N ASP A 219 -15.11 12.75 8.66
CA ASP A 219 -13.66 12.84 8.81
C ASP A 219 -12.99 13.08 7.45
N GLU A 220 -12.25 14.18 7.34
CA GLU A 220 -11.55 14.57 6.11
C GLU A 220 -10.57 13.48 5.65
N LEU A 221 -9.76 12.97 6.57
CA LEU A 221 -8.67 12.05 6.26
C LEU A 221 -9.20 10.68 5.80
N ASP A 222 -10.33 10.22 6.37
CA ASP A 222 -11.01 9.02 5.89
C ASP A 222 -11.52 9.13 4.46
N ASN A 223 -12.03 10.30 4.06
CA ASN A 223 -12.43 10.54 2.67
C ASN A 223 -11.25 10.39 1.72
N LEU A 224 -10.09 10.96 2.11
CA LEU A 224 -8.85 10.92 1.35
C LEU A 224 -8.30 9.50 1.26
N ILE A 225 -8.17 8.80 2.40
CA ILE A 225 -7.63 7.43 2.46
C ILE A 225 -8.51 6.44 1.68
N THR A 226 -9.82 6.52 1.87
CA THR A 226 -10.76 5.57 1.24
C THR A 226 -10.80 5.73 -0.27
N MET A 227 -10.64 6.96 -0.77
CA MET A 227 -10.67 7.24 -2.21
C MET A 227 -9.35 6.92 -2.92
N ASN A 228 -8.20 7.11 -2.24
CA ASN A 228 -6.89 7.11 -2.90
C ASN A 228 -5.99 5.93 -2.49
N SER A 229 -6.46 5.03 -1.64
CA SER A 229 -5.63 3.90 -1.20
C SER A 229 -5.46 2.83 -2.27
N LEU A 230 -4.21 2.37 -2.40
CA LEU A 230 -3.83 1.21 -3.20
C LEU A 230 -3.44 0.04 -2.29
N GLY A 231 -3.78 -1.17 -2.70
CA GLY A 231 -3.37 -2.37 -1.97
C GLY A 231 -1.88 -2.63 -2.12
N VAL A 232 -1.14 -2.70 -1.01
CA VAL A 232 0.29 -3.04 -0.98
C VAL A 232 0.51 -4.24 -0.07
N GLN A 233 1.37 -5.18 -0.49
CA GLN A 233 1.67 -6.39 0.28
C GLN A 233 3.09 -6.31 0.88
N TYR A 234 3.19 -6.43 2.21
CA TYR A 234 4.46 -6.56 2.92
C TYR A 234 4.44 -7.84 3.76
N GLY A 235 5.28 -8.80 3.35
CA GLY A 235 5.26 -10.14 3.95
C GLY A 235 3.88 -10.79 3.75
N ALA A 236 3.27 -11.29 4.82
CA ALA A 236 1.93 -11.89 4.79
C ALA A 236 0.79 -10.86 4.95
N PHE A 237 1.10 -9.57 5.20
CA PHE A 237 0.09 -8.56 5.53
C PHE A 237 -0.17 -7.56 4.40
N ARG A 238 -1.46 -7.30 4.18
CA ARG A 238 -1.93 -6.26 3.25
C ARG A 238 -1.98 -4.91 3.95
N HIS A 239 -1.61 -3.87 3.22
CA HIS A 239 -1.70 -2.48 3.64
C HIS A 239 -2.47 -1.69 2.60
N MET A 240 -3.08 -0.61 3.05
CA MET A 240 -3.54 0.50 2.24
C MET A 240 -2.38 1.48 2.14
N GLY A 241 -1.85 1.67 0.94
CA GLY A 241 -0.82 2.65 0.65
C GLY A 241 -1.41 3.91 0.02
N ILE A 242 -1.00 5.06 0.54
CA ILE A 242 -1.41 6.38 0.06
C ILE A 242 -0.26 7.00 -0.73
N PHE A 243 -0.51 7.30 -2.01
CA PHE A 243 0.48 7.76 -2.98
C PHE A 243 0.01 9.12 -3.55
N PRO A 244 0.29 10.25 -2.88
CA PRO A 244 -0.28 11.54 -3.25
C PRO A 244 0.01 11.96 -4.69
N GLU A 245 1.22 11.69 -5.19
CA GLU A 245 1.58 12.05 -6.57
C GLU A 245 0.74 11.26 -7.60
N ALA A 246 0.38 10.01 -7.32
CA ALA A 246 -0.57 9.27 -8.16
C ALA A 246 -2.03 9.72 -7.98
N ALA A 247 -2.38 10.29 -6.82
CA ALA A 247 -3.74 10.60 -6.41
C ALA A 247 -4.21 12.01 -6.77
N ASN A 248 -3.30 12.99 -6.86
CA ASN A 248 -3.62 14.40 -7.15
C ASN A 248 -4.17 14.63 -8.56
N HIS A 249 -4.05 13.63 -9.44
CA HIS A 249 -4.48 13.74 -10.83
C HIS A 249 -5.87 13.16 -11.10
N ILE A 250 -6.65 12.77 -10.08
CA ILE A 250 -7.82 11.93 -10.34
C ILE A 250 -9.12 12.71 -10.61
N TYR A 251 -9.43 13.86 -10.01
CA TYR A 251 -10.61 14.68 -10.37
C TYR A 251 -10.52 16.08 -9.74
N GLU A 252 -11.11 17.11 -10.37
CA GLU A 252 -11.46 18.37 -9.71
C GLU A 252 -12.99 18.51 -9.59
N ARG A 253 -13.41 19.22 -8.52
CA ARG A 253 -14.80 19.48 -8.13
C ARG A 253 -15.53 20.43 -9.07
#